data_AF-A0A3E5GUC1-F1
#
_entry.id   AF-A0A3E5GUC1-F1
#
_cell.length_a   1.000
_cell.length_b   1.000
_cell.length_c   1.000
_cell.angle_alpha   90.00
_cell.angle_beta   90.00
_cell.angle_gamma   90.00
#
_symmetry.space_group_name_H-M   'P 1'
#
loop_
_entity.id
_entity.type
_entity.pdbx_description
1 polymer ?
#
loop_
_entity_poly.entity_id
_entity_poly.type
_entity_poly.pdbx_seq_one_letter_code
_entity_poly.pdbx_strand_id
1 'polypeptide(L)'
;MENKGVYFARKFILAVGVFFLLLILPAVNAEAKEVSLVKGDAIRYMGYSTHYYYVDGNLAFCLEPDMKSPGNGAYSASELDPKSHLSKAMYYMYGGPGYEQYIKSSLTGGWGEDANAYCLTHCVLSYIYDGCDQNSAAFKGLNADIASAVVMYADYVKNLPDIPDAELAFSENGLTAYYDRGQKCQRTQSIRLVGDTANSITVPLPDGVMLVNETRGTSEGGNVKVSGGDTFYLRADVAYGNGTTWSSGEIRGEIAKSWKILLVKTGNGSQDIGTASMQQIVSAPIELQVKWLDKPELQVEKNADKSGKTYKLGDIITYTLDVTQQIEKAIAKNVVITDTILTEGVKLQKNSVILLNENGEKIPDAKITVQGNSYTIHAGEFLEGPESGQKYTVEYQVAITDESVIGKEIENEVVVCSENAEEVKDRETVKVEEEPKPEPGEPKVEEPTPEEPKVEESKVEEPKVEEPQIPVTPAVTSAKSLKASTVKTGDVANITGIILILILSCTVIVLCGTMNAWRKAKKHHKKH
;
A
#
# COMPACT_ATOMS: atom_id res chain seq x y z
N MET A 1 -18.15 36.74 25.14
CA MET A 1 -18.68 35.50 25.76
C MET A 1 -18.85 34.36 24.75
N GLU A 2 -18.32 34.47 23.52
CA GLU A 2 -18.54 33.46 22.45
C GLU A 2 -17.62 32.23 22.52
N ASN A 3 -16.44 32.31 23.16
CA ASN A 3 -15.50 31.19 23.17
C ASN A 3 -15.79 30.07 24.17
N LYS A 4 -16.78 30.22 25.07
CA LYS A 4 -17.15 29.15 26.03
C LYS A 4 -18.25 28.22 25.49
N GLY A 5 -19.09 28.68 24.57
CA GLY A 5 -20.18 27.87 23.98
C GLY A 5 -19.69 26.81 23.00
N VAL A 6 -18.69 27.15 22.18
CA VAL A 6 -18.10 26.25 21.17
C VAL A 6 -17.32 25.10 21.82
N TYR A 7 -16.65 25.38 22.95
CA TYR A 7 -15.89 24.37 23.69
C TYR A 7 -16.81 23.36 24.40
N PHE A 8 -17.97 23.81 24.90
CA PHE A 8 -18.97 22.94 25.53
C PHE A 8 -19.71 22.08 24.52
N ALA A 9 -20.04 22.64 23.34
CA ALA A 9 -20.66 21.89 22.24
C ALA A 9 -19.74 20.80 21.68
N ARG A 10 -18.43 21.07 21.54
CA ARG A 10 -17.46 20.05 21.08
C ARG A 10 -17.28 18.90 22.06
N LYS A 11 -17.24 19.17 23.37
CA LYS A 11 -17.17 18.10 24.39
C LYS A 11 -18.47 17.30 24.51
N PHE A 12 -19.63 17.92 24.29
CA PHE A 12 -20.91 17.22 24.31
C PHE A 12 -21.10 16.33 23.07
N ILE A 13 -20.66 16.78 21.89
CA ILE A 13 -20.70 15.97 20.65
C ILE A 13 -19.70 14.80 20.72
N LEU A 14 -18.51 15.00 21.31
CA LEU A 14 -17.56 13.90 21.52
C LEU A 14 -18.08 12.87 22.54
N ALA A 15 -18.69 13.32 23.65
CA ALA A 15 -19.21 12.40 24.67
C ALA A 15 -20.44 11.61 24.18
N VAL A 16 -21.34 12.24 23.40
CA VAL A 16 -22.50 11.55 22.80
C VAL A 16 -22.05 10.65 21.64
N GLY A 17 -21.03 11.04 20.87
CA GLY A 17 -20.43 10.21 19.82
C GLY A 17 -19.75 8.95 20.37
N VAL A 18 -19.04 9.05 21.49
CA VAL A 18 -18.42 7.88 22.18
C VAL A 18 -19.50 6.99 22.82
N PHE A 19 -20.59 7.56 23.34
CA PHE A 19 -21.70 6.78 23.91
C PHE A 19 -22.54 6.06 22.84
N PHE A 20 -22.69 6.64 21.63
CA PHE A 20 -23.32 5.95 20.50
C PHE A 20 -22.41 4.93 19.82
N LEU A 21 -21.08 5.12 19.81
CA LEU A 21 -20.14 4.12 19.31
C LEU A 21 -20.15 2.84 20.18
N LEU A 22 -20.39 2.98 21.49
CA LEU A 22 -20.59 1.86 22.42
C LEU A 22 -21.95 1.15 22.27
N LEU A 23 -22.95 1.81 21.67
CA LEU A 23 -24.28 1.23 21.39
C LEU A 23 -24.41 0.59 19.99
N ILE A 24 -23.41 0.80 19.11
CA ILE A 24 -23.34 0.21 17.76
C ILE A 24 -22.23 -0.85 17.67
N LEU A 25 -21.55 -1.19 18.77
CA LEU A 25 -20.97 -2.52 18.85
C LEU A 25 -22.13 -3.49 18.62
N PRO A 26 -22.11 -4.36 17.60
CA PRO A 26 -22.98 -5.51 17.64
C PRO A 26 -22.70 -6.13 19.00
N ALA A 27 -23.72 -6.28 19.84
CA ALA A 27 -23.64 -7.28 20.88
C ALA A 27 -23.15 -8.52 20.12
N VAL A 28 -21.92 -8.97 20.41
CA VAL A 28 -21.44 -10.25 19.95
C VAL A 28 -22.29 -11.25 20.70
N ASN A 29 -23.53 -11.41 20.25
CA ASN A 29 -24.29 -12.60 20.51
C ASN A 29 -23.48 -13.66 19.79
N ALA A 30 -22.65 -14.38 20.54
CA ALA A 30 -22.14 -15.66 20.11
C ALA A 30 -23.39 -16.46 19.72
N GLU A 31 -23.68 -16.57 18.41
CA GLU A 31 -24.80 -17.37 17.95
C GLU A 31 -24.55 -18.78 18.46
N ALA A 32 -25.42 -19.24 19.36
CA ALA A 32 -25.27 -20.56 19.91
C ALA A 32 -25.58 -21.57 18.79
N LYS A 33 -24.57 -22.34 18.39
CA LYS A 33 -24.67 -23.35 17.33
C LYS A 33 -25.36 -24.59 17.88
N GLU A 34 -26.26 -25.19 17.13
CA GLU A 34 -26.79 -26.52 17.45
C GLU A 34 -25.77 -27.60 17.08
N VAL A 35 -25.49 -28.51 18.02
CA VAL A 35 -24.53 -29.62 17.87
C VAL A 35 -25.15 -30.94 18.31
N SER A 36 -24.70 -32.05 17.73
CA SER A 36 -25.12 -33.40 18.11
C SER A 36 -24.25 -33.97 19.22
N LEU A 37 -24.83 -34.25 20.38
CA LEU A 37 -24.17 -34.95 21.48
C LEU A 37 -24.51 -36.44 21.45
N VAL A 38 -23.48 -37.28 21.49
CA VAL A 38 -23.58 -38.74 21.64
C VAL A 38 -22.86 -39.16 22.90
N LYS A 39 -23.58 -39.84 23.79
CA LYS A 39 -23.06 -40.51 24.97
C LYS A 39 -22.60 -41.93 24.58
N GLY A 40 -21.34 -42.22 24.83
CA GLY A 40 -20.72 -43.54 24.67
C GLY A 40 -20.69 -44.34 25.97
N ASP A 41 -19.78 -45.32 25.99
CA ASP A 41 -19.64 -46.26 27.10
C ASP A 41 -19.22 -45.57 28.41
N ALA A 42 -19.64 -46.16 29.52
CA ALA A 42 -19.19 -45.75 30.84
C ALA A 42 -17.72 -46.12 31.04
N ILE A 43 -16.95 -45.19 31.58
CA ILE A 43 -15.54 -45.37 31.92
C ILE A 43 -15.33 -45.10 33.41
N ARG A 44 -14.67 -46.03 34.08
CA ARG A 44 -14.40 -45.94 35.52
C ARG A 44 -13.00 -45.43 35.78
N TYR A 45 -12.87 -44.60 36.80
CA TYR A 45 -11.58 -44.18 37.34
C TYR A 45 -11.64 -44.21 38.86
N MET A 46 -10.68 -44.91 39.47
CA MET A 46 -10.56 -45.04 40.93
C MET A 46 -11.93 -45.34 41.60
N GLY A 47 -12.45 -44.41 42.41
CA GLY A 47 -13.72 -44.55 43.12
C GLY A 47 -14.97 -44.00 42.40
N TYR A 48 -14.87 -43.59 41.13
CA TYR A 48 -15.98 -42.97 40.39
C TYR A 48 -16.04 -43.39 38.91
N SER A 49 -16.94 -42.77 38.16
CA SER A 49 -17.12 -43.05 36.72
C SER A 49 -17.65 -41.85 35.97
N THR A 50 -17.25 -41.73 34.70
CA THR A 50 -17.84 -40.83 33.72
C THR A 50 -18.24 -41.63 32.47
N HIS A 51 -18.57 -40.97 31.37
CA HIS A 51 -18.81 -41.61 30.08
C HIS A 51 -17.93 -40.97 29.00
N TYR A 52 -17.68 -41.72 27.93
CA TYR A 52 -17.23 -41.12 26.69
C TYR A 52 -18.33 -40.22 26.14
N TYR A 53 -17.96 -39.03 25.67
CA TYR A 53 -18.87 -38.14 24.95
C TYR A 53 -18.29 -37.78 23.60
N TYR A 54 -19.18 -37.54 22.64
CA TYR A 54 -18.82 -37.09 21.31
C TYR A 54 -19.76 -35.96 20.90
N VAL A 55 -19.20 -34.83 20.46
CA VAL A 55 -19.94 -33.68 19.93
C VAL A 55 -19.60 -33.53 18.45
N ASP A 56 -20.61 -33.67 17.59
CA ASP A 56 -20.45 -33.75 16.13
C ASP A 56 -19.37 -34.77 15.71
N GLY A 57 -19.25 -35.88 16.47
CA GLY A 57 -18.23 -36.93 16.25
C GLY A 57 -16.84 -36.64 16.84
N ASN A 58 -16.59 -35.45 17.39
CA ASN A 58 -15.33 -35.11 18.06
C ASN A 58 -15.39 -35.54 19.52
N LEU A 59 -14.25 -35.99 20.08
CA LEU A 59 -14.17 -36.35 21.50
C LEU A 59 -14.57 -35.16 22.39
N ALA A 60 -15.36 -35.45 23.40
CA ALA A 60 -15.89 -34.47 24.33
C ALA A 60 -15.84 -35.00 25.77
N PHE A 61 -15.88 -34.08 26.72
CA PHE A 61 -15.64 -34.36 28.13
C PHE A 61 -16.74 -33.77 28.99
N CYS A 62 -17.11 -34.49 30.05
CA CYS A 62 -17.89 -33.92 31.13
C CYS A 62 -17.11 -32.80 31.84
N LEU A 63 -17.79 -31.73 32.25
CA LEU A 63 -17.19 -30.65 33.04
C LEU A 63 -17.71 -30.58 34.50
N GLU A 64 -18.80 -31.28 34.81
CA GLU A 64 -19.48 -31.23 36.13
C GLU A 64 -19.80 -32.66 36.63
N PRO A 65 -18.83 -33.38 37.21
CA PRO A 65 -18.94 -34.81 37.55
C PRO A 65 -19.96 -35.12 38.66
N ASP A 66 -20.42 -34.12 39.42
CA ASP A 66 -21.48 -34.24 40.41
C ASP A 66 -22.90 -34.11 39.81
N MET A 67 -23.00 -33.65 38.57
CA MET A 67 -24.25 -33.49 37.84
C MET A 67 -24.63 -34.77 37.07
N LYS A 68 -25.90 -34.84 36.66
CA LYS A 68 -26.42 -36.00 35.91
C LYS A 68 -25.83 -36.02 34.51
N SER A 69 -25.47 -37.22 34.03
CA SER A 69 -25.06 -37.43 32.64
C SER A 69 -26.18 -37.07 31.64
N PRO A 70 -25.94 -36.21 30.63
CA PRO A 70 -26.91 -35.93 29.57
C PRO A 70 -27.14 -37.15 28.69
N GLY A 71 -28.30 -37.17 28.02
CA GLY A 71 -28.63 -38.16 26.99
C GLY A 71 -28.12 -37.77 25.61
N ASN A 72 -28.41 -38.59 24.61
CA ASN A 72 -28.12 -38.27 23.20
C ASN A 72 -29.12 -37.23 22.70
N GLY A 73 -28.68 -36.29 21.87
CA GLY A 73 -29.58 -35.30 21.28
C GLY A 73 -28.88 -34.09 20.68
N ALA A 74 -29.69 -33.13 20.23
CA ALA A 74 -29.23 -31.83 19.80
C ALA A 74 -29.15 -30.87 21.00
N TYR A 75 -28.04 -30.15 21.11
CA TYR A 75 -27.78 -29.22 22.20
C TYR A 75 -27.22 -27.91 21.68
N SER A 76 -27.39 -26.86 22.48
CA SER A 76 -26.85 -25.54 22.20
C SER A 76 -25.39 -25.45 22.65
N ALA A 77 -24.53 -24.99 21.75
CA ALA A 77 -23.10 -24.82 22.01
C ALA A 77 -22.67 -23.37 21.77
N SER A 78 -21.84 -22.86 22.68
CA SER A 78 -21.16 -21.57 22.53
C SER A 78 -19.67 -21.78 22.32
N GLU A 79 -19.07 -20.95 21.47
CA GLU A 79 -17.62 -20.89 21.32
C GLU A 79 -16.97 -20.23 22.54
N LEU A 80 -15.94 -20.86 23.09
CA LEU A 80 -15.13 -20.30 24.16
C LEU A 80 -14.01 -19.41 23.58
N ASP A 81 -13.63 -18.37 24.31
CA ASP A 81 -12.43 -17.58 24.01
C ASP A 81 -11.21 -18.53 23.90
N PRO A 82 -10.50 -18.58 22.76
CA PRO A 82 -9.30 -19.40 22.59
C PRO A 82 -8.21 -19.13 23.63
N LYS A 83 -8.20 -17.93 24.24
CA LYS A 83 -7.25 -17.55 25.29
C LYS A 83 -7.66 -18.00 26.69
N SER A 84 -8.87 -18.55 26.86
CA SER A 84 -9.33 -19.04 28.15
C SER A 84 -8.52 -20.26 28.61
N HIS A 85 -8.38 -20.42 29.94
CA HIS A 85 -7.67 -21.56 30.53
C HIS A 85 -8.30 -22.90 30.11
N LEU A 86 -9.64 -22.94 30.05
CA LEU A 86 -10.38 -24.11 29.62
C LEU A 86 -10.13 -24.45 28.15
N SER A 87 -10.08 -23.45 27.27
CA SER A 87 -9.71 -23.64 25.85
C SER A 87 -8.31 -24.22 25.70
N LYS A 88 -7.33 -23.66 26.42
CA LYS A 88 -5.95 -24.21 26.41
C LYS A 88 -5.93 -25.66 26.91
N ALA A 89 -6.67 -25.97 27.97
CA ALA A 89 -6.78 -27.35 28.47
C ALA A 89 -7.40 -28.31 27.46
N MET A 90 -8.47 -27.92 26.75
CA MET A 90 -9.06 -28.75 25.69
C MET A 90 -8.15 -28.91 24.47
N TYR A 91 -7.26 -27.94 24.22
CA TYR A 91 -6.25 -28.04 23.15
C TYR A 91 -5.07 -28.94 23.54
N TYR A 92 -4.55 -28.84 24.76
CA TYR A 92 -3.34 -29.56 25.15
C TYR A 92 -3.58 -30.92 25.78
N MET A 93 -4.68 -31.14 26.50
CA MET A 93 -4.97 -32.41 27.16
C MET A 93 -5.45 -33.49 26.18
N TYR A 94 -5.66 -34.72 26.64
CA TYR A 94 -5.98 -35.88 25.79
C TYR A 94 -7.13 -35.60 24.82
N GLY A 95 -6.97 -36.01 23.56
CA GLY A 95 -7.91 -35.71 22.47
C GLY A 95 -7.72 -34.34 21.81
N GLY A 96 -6.93 -33.45 22.43
CA GLY A 96 -6.51 -32.19 21.85
C GLY A 96 -5.23 -32.31 21.00
N PRO A 97 -4.94 -31.34 20.13
CA PRO A 97 -3.83 -31.40 19.17
C PRO A 97 -2.46 -31.25 19.81
N GLY A 98 -2.40 -30.51 20.91
CA GLY A 98 -1.18 -30.31 21.67
C GLY A 98 -0.80 -31.53 22.50
N TYR A 99 -1.67 -32.54 22.62
CA TYR A 99 -1.46 -33.66 23.54
C TYR A 99 -0.18 -34.45 23.28
N GLU A 100 0.00 -34.92 22.05
CA GLU A 100 1.13 -35.78 21.68
C GLU A 100 2.47 -35.06 21.92
N GLN A 101 2.54 -33.76 21.61
CA GLN A 101 3.77 -32.99 21.69
C GLN A 101 4.08 -32.50 23.11
N TYR A 102 3.07 -32.06 23.87
CA TYR A 102 3.29 -31.31 25.11
C TYR A 102 2.94 -32.10 26.38
N ILE A 103 2.03 -33.08 26.31
CA ILE A 103 1.50 -33.75 27.51
C ILE A 103 1.87 -35.23 27.55
N LYS A 104 1.77 -35.96 26.44
CA LYS A 104 1.84 -37.43 26.47
C LYS A 104 3.11 -37.97 27.10
N SER A 105 4.26 -37.36 26.83
CA SER A 105 5.55 -37.79 27.39
C SER A 105 5.72 -37.48 28.87
N SER A 106 4.95 -36.55 29.45
CA SER A 106 5.01 -36.26 30.90
C SER A 106 4.14 -37.22 31.72
N LEU A 107 3.22 -37.93 31.08
CA LEU A 107 2.37 -38.92 31.74
C LEU A 107 3.16 -40.21 31.97
N THR A 108 3.37 -40.57 33.23
CA THR A 108 4.07 -41.79 33.66
C THR A 108 3.11 -42.75 34.36
N GLY A 109 3.54 -43.98 34.70
CA GLY A 109 2.76 -44.87 35.56
C GLY A 109 1.41 -45.33 34.98
N GLY A 110 1.29 -45.45 33.65
CA GLY A 110 0.06 -45.88 32.97
C GLY A 110 -0.94 -44.77 32.66
N TRP A 111 -0.68 -43.53 33.08
CA TRP A 111 -1.57 -42.38 32.84
C TRP A 111 -1.62 -41.93 31.37
N GLY A 112 -0.67 -42.37 30.55
CA GLY A 112 -0.66 -42.15 29.10
C GLY A 112 -1.50 -43.16 28.31
N GLU A 113 -2.09 -44.17 28.96
CA GLU A 113 -3.06 -45.07 28.32
C GLU A 113 -4.38 -44.33 28.07
N ASP A 114 -4.97 -44.52 26.89
CA ASP A 114 -6.14 -43.77 26.40
C ASP A 114 -7.27 -43.63 27.43
N ALA A 115 -7.59 -44.71 28.16
CA ALA A 115 -8.62 -44.70 29.20
C ALA A 115 -8.25 -43.80 30.39
N ASN A 116 -7.02 -43.91 30.89
CA ASN A 116 -6.53 -43.13 32.03
C ASN A 116 -6.32 -41.66 31.64
N ALA A 117 -5.80 -41.42 30.44
CA ALA A 117 -5.61 -40.09 29.88
C ALA A 117 -6.95 -39.36 29.68
N TYR A 118 -7.97 -40.07 29.21
CA TYR A 118 -9.34 -39.54 29.11
C TYR A 118 -9.90 -39.14 30.48
N CYS A 119 -9.79 -40.01 31.49
CA CYS A 119 -10.28 -39.73 32.84
C CYS A 119 -9.53 -38.58 33.50
N LEU A 120 -8.20 -38.53 33.39
CA LEU A 120 -7.41 -37.40 33.91
C LEU A 120 -7.80 -36.09 33.23
N THR A 121 -8.01 -36.11 31.91
CA THR A 121 -8.43 -34.93 31.15
C THR A 121 -9.79 -34.44 31.59
N HIS A 122 -10.77 -35.34 31.78
CA HIS A 122 -12.06 -34.99 32.35
C HIS A 122 -11.93 -34.28 33.71
N CYS A 123 -11.11 -34.80 34.63
CA CYS A 123 -10.89 -34.17 35.93
C CYS A 123 -10.20 -32.80 35.82
N VAL A 124 -9.17 -32.66 34.97
CA VAL A 124 -8.48 -31.38 34.73
C VAL A 124 -9.44 -30.34 34.15
N LEU A 125 -10.22 -30.71 33.13
CA LEU A 125 -11.19 -29.80 32.52
C LEU A 125 -12.29 -29.38 33.50
N SER A 126 -12.78 -30.32 34.32
CA SER A 126 -13.77 -30.02 35.36
C SER A 126 -13.21 -29.08 36.43
N TYR A 127 -11.98 -29.31 36.90
CA TYR A 127 -11.33 -28.44 37.88
C TYR A 127 -11.15 -27.01 37.37
N ILE A 128 -10.74 -26.85 36.11
CA ILE A 128 -10.60 -25.54 35.46
C ILE A 128 -11.97 -24.88 35.27
N TYR A 129 -12.98 -25.63 34.83
CA TYR A 129 -14.34 -25.13 34.63
C TYR A 129 -14.95 -24.59 35.93
N ASP A 130 -14.68 -25.25 37.05
CA ASP A 130 -15.09 -24.85 38.40
C ASP A 130 -14.19 -23.78 39.03
N GLY A 131 -13.44 -23.03 38.20
CA GLY A 131 -12.62 -21.91 38.66
C GLY A 131 -11.37 -22.31 39.47
N CYS A 132 -10.90 -23.55 39.32
CA CYS A 132 -9.78 -24.11 40.07
C CYS A 132 -10.02 -24.16 41.60
N ASP A 133 -11.27 -24.38 42.03
CA ASP A 133 -11.62 -24.52 43.45
C ASP A 133 -11.06 -25.81 44.06
N GLN A 134 -10.36 -25.69 45.20
CA GLN A 134 -9.82 -26.84 45.94
C GLN A 134 -10.89 -27.81 46.46
N ASN A 135 -12.15 -27.39 46.53
CA ASN A 135 -13.30 -28.22 46.89
C ASN A 135 -14.08 -28.73 45.67
N SER A 136 -13.52 -28.60 44.47
CA SER A 136 -14.20 -28.92 43.23
C SER A 136 -14.70 -30.36 43.16
N ALA A 137 -15.85 -30.55 42.52
CA ALA A 137 -16.38 -31.86 42.18
C ALA A 137 -15.42 -32.67 41.29
N ALA A 138 -14.46 -32.03 40.61
CA ALA A 138 -13.41 -32.65 39.81
C ALA A 138 -12.62 -33.74 40.57
N PHE A 139 -12.51 -33.62 41.90
CA PHE A 139 -11.76 -34.56 42.74
C PHE A 139 -12.57 -35.79 43.19
N LYS A 140 -13.84 -35.89 42.79
CA LYS A 140 -14.73 -36.96 43.23
C LYS A 140 -14.20 -38.34 42.83
N GLY A 141 -13.96 -39.17 43.84
CA GLY A 141 -13.45 -40.54 43.69
C GLY A 141 -11.93 -40.65 43.46
N LEU A 142 -11.19 -39.53 43.46
CA LEU A 142 -9.74 -39.53 43.32
C LEU A 142 -9.04 -39.79 44.67
N ASN A 143 -7.84 -40.36 44.63
CA ASN A 143 -6.92 -40.30 45.76
C ASN A 143 -6.10 -38.99 45.75
N ALA A 144 -5.30 -38.77 46.79
CA ALA A 144 -4.49 -37.55 46.95
C ALA A 144 -3.49 -37.33 45.80
N ASP A 145 -2.87 -38.39 45.29
CA ASP A 145 -1.87 -38.29 44.23
C ASP A 145 -2.50 -37.79 42.93
N ILE A 146 -3.66 -38.31 42.56
CA ILE A 146 -4.33 -37.93 41.31
C ILE A 146 -5.03 -36.59 41.44
N ALA A 147 -5.57 -36.26 42.61
CA ALA A 147 -6.04 -34.90 42.87
C ALA A 147 -4.90 -33.87 42.71
N SER A 148 -3.70 -34.20 43.21
CA SER A 148 -2.52 -33.35 43.03
C SER A 148 -2.10 -33.25 41.56
N ALA A 149 -2.17 -34.35 40.81
CA ALA A 149 -1.90 -34.35 39.37
C ALA A 149 -2.90 -33.49 38.59
N VAL A 150 -4.19 -33.49 38.95
CA VAL A 150 -5.22 -32.64 38.33
C VAL A 150 -4.86 -31.16 38.47
N VAL A 151 -4.51 -30.72 39.69
CA VAL A 151 -4.06 -29.34 39.93
C VAL A 151 -2.78 -29.03 39.16
N MET A 152 -1.80 -29.93 39.20
CA MET A 152 -0.52 -29.77 38.50
C MET A 152 -0.71 -29.59 36.99
N TYR A 153 -1.53 -30.42 36.34
CA TYR A 153 -1.76 -30.33 34.89
C TYR A 153 -2.60 -29.13 34.51
N ALA A 154 -3.55 -28.72 35.35
CA ALA A 154 -4.27 -27.46 35.16
C ALA A 154 -3.30 -26.28 35.14
N ASP A 155 -2.39 -26.19 36.13
CA ASP A 155 -1.36 -25.14 36.19
C ASP A 155 -0.33 -25.25 35.06
N TYR A 156 0.07 -26.47 34.69
CA TYR A 156 1.02 -26.71 33.60
C TYR A 156 0.49 -26.17 32.27
N VAL A 157 -0.76 -26.52 31.92
CA VAL A 157 -1.36 -26.09 30.64
C VAL A 157 -1.57 -24.59 30.58
N LYS A 158 -1.83 -23.93 31.72
CA LYS A 158 -1.95 -22.47 31.78
C LYS A 158 -0.70 -21.76 31.22
N ASN A 159 0.47 -22.36 31.41
CA ASN A 159 1.78 -21.82 31.05
C ASN A 159 2.32 -22.32 29.70
N LEU A 160 1.60 -23.21 29.01
CA LEU A 160 1.94 -23.61 27.65
C LEU A 160 1.69 -22.45 26.65
N PRO A 161 2.24 -22.51 25.42
CA PRO A 161 1.96 -21.50 24.40
C PRO A 161 0.46 -21.28 24.16
N ASP A 162 0.09 -20.12 23.65
CA ASP A 162 -1.30 -19.87 23.26
C ASP A 162 -1.71 -20.79 22.09
N ILE A 163 -3.02 -21.03 21.95
CA ILE A 163 -3.54 -21.85 20.86
C ILE A 163 -3.21 -21.14 19.54
N PRO A 164 -2.58 -21.84 18.56
CA PRO A 164 -2.21 -21.22 17.29
C PRO A 164 -3.40 -20.56 16.60
N ASP A 165 -3.24 -19.27 16.28
CA ASP A 165 -4.25 -18.50 15.56
C ASP A 165 -3.94 -18.43 14.05
N ALA A 166 -4.99 -18.64 13.25
CA ALA A 166 -4.93 -18.58 11.79
C ALA A 166 -5.04 -17.14 11.26
N GLU A 167 -5.57 -16.20 12.06
CA GLU A 167 -5.74 -14.81 11.62
C GLU A 167 -4.39 -14.07 11.54
N LEU A 168 -4.20 -13.41 10.41
CA LEU A 168 -3.06 -12.55 10.12
C LEU A 168 -3.57 -11.23 9.54
N ALA A 169 -2.86 -10.15 9.82
CA ALA A 169 -3.13 -8.83 9.24
C ALA A 169 -1.82 -8.04 9.10
N PHE A 170 -1.68 -7.22 8.08
CA PHE A 170 -0.66 -6.19 8.10
C PHE A 170 -1.12 -5.03 9.00
N SER A 171 -0.20 -4.44 9.75
CA SER A 171 -0.50 -3.21 10.52
C SER A 171 -0.94 -2.06 9.61
N GLU A 172 -0.50 -2.08 8.35
CA GLU A 172 -0.94 -1.21 7.27
C GLU A 172 -0.80 -1.97 5.95
N ASN A 173 -1.79 -1.87 5.07
CA ASN A 173 -1.85 -2.65 3.82
C ASN A 173 -1.56 -1.81 2.56
N GLY A 174 -1.56 -0.48 2.64
CA GLY A 174 -1.21 0.42 1.54
C GLY A 174 -0.04 1.32 1.94
N LEU A 175 1.12 1.11 1.33
CA LEU A 175 2.35 1.84 1.65
C LEU A 175 2.71 2.79 0.51
N THR A 176 3.45 3.85 0.83
CA THR A 176 4.05 4.76 -0.16
C THR A 176 5.55 4.81 0.08
N ALA A 177 6.33 4.51 -0.94
CA ALA A 177 7.78 4.57 -0.88
C ALA A 177 8.26 6.03 -0.82
N TYR A 178 9.38 6.25 -0.14
CA TYR A 178 10.10 7.50 -0.08
C TYR A 178 11.58 7.26 -0.35
N TYR A 179 12.30 8.32 -0.74
CA TYR A 179 13.74 8.25 -0.96
C TYR A 179 14.49 8.25 0.37
N ASP A 180 15.22 7.17 0.65
CA ASP A 180 16.14 7.06 1.78
C ASP A 180 17.55 7.46 1.32
N ARG A 181 17.93 8.71 1.59
CA ARG A 181 19.24 9.28 1.27
C ARG A 181 20.41 8.49 1.87
N GLY A 182 20.22 7.91 3.05
CA GLY A 182 21.26 7.17 3.76
C GLY A 182 21.57 5.83 3.08
N GLN A 183 20.53 5.18 2.56
CA GLN A 183 20.65 3.92 1.84
C GLN A 183 20.71 4.07 0.31
N LYS A 184 20.52 5.29 -0.22
CA LYS A 184 20.48 5.61 -1.66
C LYS A 184 19.48 4.73 -2.42
N CYS A 185 18.32 4.49 -1.81
CA CYS A 185 17.29 3.62 -2.36
C CYS A 185 15.90 4.22 -2.09
N GLN A 186 14.87 3.70 -2.75
CA GLN A 186 13.50 3.95 -2.28
C GLN A 186 13.09 2.86 -1.29
N ARG A 187 12.39 3.24 -0.22
CA ARG A 187 11.85 2.29 0.77
C ARG A 187 10.51 2.72 1.32
N THR A 188 9.76 1.77 1.87
CA THR A 188 8.52 2.03 2.62
C THR A 188 8.82 2.29 4.10
N GLN A 189 7.79 2.73 4.83
CA GLN A 189 7.77 2.62 6.29
C GLN A 189 7.84 1.16 6.73
N SER A 190 8.30 0.93 7.96
CA SER A 190 8.24 -0.39 8.60
C SER A 190 6.82 -0.70 9.04
N ILE A 191 6.36 -1.90 8.71
CA ILE A 191 5.07 -2.46 9.11
C ILE A 191 5.26 -3.78 9.84
N ARG A 192 4.25 -4.20 10.58
CA ARG A 192 4.24 -5.48 11.30
C ARG A 192 3.25 -6.44 10.68
N LEU A 193 3.62 -7.71 10.54
CA LEU A 193 2.64 -8.77 10.35
C LEU A 193 2.02 -9.10 11.72
N VAL A 194 0.81 -8.62 11.96
CA VAL A 194 0.04 -8.86 13.19
C VAL A 194 -0.56 -10.28 13.12
N GLY A 195 -0.33 -11.07 14.17
CA GLY A 195 -0.87 -12.42 14.30
C GLY A 195 0.11 -13.35 15.02
N ASP A 196 -0.20 -14.64 15.04
CA ASP A 196 0.57 -15.65 15.77
C ASP A 196 1.97 -15.85 15.16
N THR A 197 3.00 -15.87 16.00
CA THR A 197 4.40 -16.12 15.61
C THR A 197 4.65 -17.50 14.99
N ALA A 198 3.80 -18.48 15.28
CA ALA A 198 3.83 -19.79 14.66
C ALA A 198 3.22 -19.78 13.25
N ASN A 199 2.38 -18.79 12.93
CA ASN A 199 1.83 -18.61 11.59
C ASN A 199 2.75 -17.72 10.75
N SER A 200 2.67 -17.86 9.43
CA SER A 200 3.49 -17.11 8.51
C SER A 200 2.83 -16.99 7.14
N ILE A 201 3.27 -16.02 6.37
CA ILE A 201 2.92 -15.83 4.97
C ILE A 201 4.16 -15.91 4.10
N THR A 202 3.93 -16.09 2.80
CA THR A 202 4.95 -15.86 1.77
C THR A 202 4.55 -14.62 0.96
N VAL A 203 5.37 -13.58 1.01
CA VAL A 203 5.19 -12.34 0.25
C VAL A 203 5.89 -12.48 -1.11
N PRO A 204 5.16 -12.46 -2.23
CA PRO A 204 5.75 -12.61 -3.57
C PRO A 204 6.26 -11.26 -4.08
N LEU A 205 7.56 -11.01 -3.95
CA LEU A 205 8.17 -9.75 -4.39
C LEU A 205 8.56 -9.81 -5.87
N PRO A 206 8.39 -8.70 -6.60
CA PRO A 206 8.89 -8.57 -7.96
C PRO A 206 10.42 -8.45 -7.98
N ASP A 207 11.03 -8.76 -9.13
CA ASP A 207 12.48 -8.66 -9.32
C ASP A 207 13.00 -7.23 -9.03
N GLY A 208 14.06 -7.12 -8.23
CA GLY A 208 14.64 -5.84 -7.83
C GLY A 208 14.05 -5.22 -6.55
N VAL A 209 13.01 -5.83 -5.97
CA VAL A 209 12.46 -5.45 -4.66
C VAL A 209 12.96 -6.40 -3.57
N MET A 210 13.39 -5.83 -2.46
CA MET A 210 13.87 -6.55 -1.28
C MET A 210 12.97 -6.27 -0.08
N LEU A 211 12.60 -7.31 0.66
CA LEU A 211 12.02 -7.18 2.00
C LEU A 211 13.14 -7.21 3.02
N VAL A 212 13.21 -6.18 3.86
CA VAL A 212 14.15 -6.10 4.99
C VAL A 212 13.37 -6.39 6.26
N ASN A 213 13.65 -7.52 6.89
CA ASN A 213 13.02 -7.94 8.14
C ASN A 213 13.89 -7.44 9.31
N GLU A 214 13.41 -6.42 10.01
CA GLU A 214 14.12 -5.77 11.12
C GLU A 214 14.16 -6.67 12.35
N THR A 215 13.13 -7.48 12.57
CA THR A 215 13.06 -8.45 13.67
C THR A 215 14.11 -9.54 13.53
N ARG A 216 14.37 -9.98 12.30
CA ARG A 216 15.28 -11.11 12.01
C ARG A 216 16.65 -10.68 11.48
N GLY A 217 16.81 -9.41 11.11
CA GLY A 217 18.04 -8.88 10.54
C GLY A 217 18.35 -9.41 9.14
N THR A 218 17.33 -9.79 8.35
CA THR A 218 17.50 -10.35 7.00
C THR A 218 17.06 -9.38 5.90
N SER A 219 17.57 -9.56 4.69
CA SER A 219 17.17 -8.82 3.49
C SER A 219 17.11 -9.79 2.31
N GLU A 220 15.91 -10.05 1.80
CA GLU A 220 15.63 -11.12 0.84
C GLU A 220 14.70 -10.63 -0.28
N GLY A 221 14.78 -11.25 -1.46
CA GLY A 221 13.94 -10.94 -2.64
C GLY A 221 13.19 -12.19 -3.14
N GLY A 222 12.27 -12.02 -4.09
CA GLY A 222 11.42 -13.11 -4.58
C GLY A 222 10.32 -13.49 -3.58
N ASN A 223 10.13 -14.79 -3.32
CA ASN A 223 9.11 -15.27 -2.38
C ASN A 223 9.65 -15.29 -0.95
N VAL A 224 9.36 -14.25 -0.17
CA VAL A 224 9.94 -14.06 1.17
C VAL A 224 8.97 -14.48 2.25
N LYS A 225 9.41 -15.34 3.17
CA LYS A 225 8.60 -15.80 4.30
C LYS A 225 8.63 -14.79 5.45
N VAL A 226 7.46 -14.40 5.94
CA VAL A 226 7.30 -13.47 7.07
C VAL A 226 6.42 -14.14 8.13
N SER A 227 6.90 -14.19 9.37
CA SER A 227 6.17 -14.79 10.49
C SER A 227 5.30 -13.74 11.20
N GLY A 228 4.21 -14.18 11.82
CA GLY A 228 3.45 -13.30 12.70
C GLY A 228 4.37 -12.69 13.77
N GLY A 229 4.15 -11.42 14.06
CA GLY A 229 4.98 -10.64 14.95
C GLY A 229 6.20 -9.97 14.31
N ASP A 230 6.64 -10.36 13.11
CA ASP A 230 7.78 -9.76 12.41
C ASP A 230 7.49 -8.31 11.99
N THR A 231 8.50 -7.45 12.08
CA THR A 231 8.52 -6.07 11.56
C THR A 231 9.44 -6.00 10.35
N PHE A 232 8.96 -5.43 9.25
CA PHE A 232 9.71 -5.33 8.00
C PHE A 232 9.33 -4.10 7.18
N TYR A 233 10.17 -3.75 6.21
CA TYR A 233 9.87 -2.78 5.15
C TYR A 233 10.32 -3.30 3.80
N LEU A 234 9.79 -2.73 2.71
CA LEU A 234 10.26 -3.02 1.36
C LEU A 234 11.20 -1.91 0.88
N ARG A 235 12.23 -2.28 0.11
CA ARG A 235 13.13 -1.35 -0.57
C ARG A 235 13.45 -1.80 -1.99
N ALA A 236 13.76 -0.85 -2.84
CA ALA A 236 14.16 -1.08 -4.23
C ALA A 236 15.14 0.00 -4.71
N ASP A 237 15.77 -0.23 -5.86
CA ASP A 237 16.53 0.82 -6.55
C ASP A 237 15.66 2.06 -6.80
N VAL A 238 16.24 3.27 -6.77
CA VAL A 238 15.49 4.52 -6.99
C VAL A 238 14.79 4.56 -8.35
N ALA A 239 15.34 3.91 -9.38
CA ALA A 239 14.77 3.82 -10.72
C ALA A 239 13.67 2.74 -10.84
N TYR A 240 13.44 1.93 -9.81
CA TYR A 240 12.49 0.83 -9.87
C TYR A 240 11.04 1.33 -9.91
N GLY A 241 10.27 0.87 -10.91
CA GLY A 241 8.81 0.98 -10.92
C GLY A 241 8.25 2.40 -10.77
N ASN A 242 8.99 3.44 -11.19
CA ASN A 242 8.59 4.81 -10.88
C ASN A 242 7.20 5.16 -11.45
N GLY A 243 6.35 5.76 -10.62
CA GLY A 243 4.96 6.10 -10.95
C GLY A 243 3.98 4.93 -10.93
N THR A 244 4.42 3.74 -10.49
CA THR A 244 3.57 2.53 -10.44
C THR A 244 3.17 2.14 -9.01
N THR A 245 2.11 1.34 -8.92
CA THR A 245 1.71 0.67 -7.69
C THR A 245 1.85 -0.84 -7.88
N TRP A 246 2.55 -1.49 -6.97
CA TRP A 246 2.61 -2.94 -6.89
C TRP A 246 1.57 -3.46 -5.89
N SER A 247 0.97 -4.62 -6.17
CA SER A 247 0.14 -5.39 -5.25
C SER A 247 0.71 -6.80 -5.12
N SER A 248 0.74 -7.32 -3.89
CA SER A 248 1.09 -8.71 -3.63
C SER A 248 0.08 -9.72 -4.14
N GLY A 249 -1.14 -9.28 -4.49
CA GLY A 249 -2.31 -10.14 -4.57
C GLY A 249 -2.72 -10.70 -3.21
N GLU A 250 -3.74 -11.56 -3.22
CA GLU A 250 -4.22 -12.25 -2.02
C GLU A 250 -3.17 -13.22 -1.47
N ILE A 251 -2.73 -12.97 -0.24
CA ILE A 251 -1.84 -13.84 0.52
C ILE A 251 -2.62 -14.49 1.66
N ARG A 252 -2.35 -15.78 1.92
CA ARG A 252 -2.94 -16.53 3.03
C ARG A 252 -1.83 -17.04 3.95
N GLY A 253 -2.15 -17.13 5.25
CA GLY A 253 -1.30 -17.77 6.23
C GLY A 253 -1.13 -19.27 5.95
N GLU A 254 0.04 -19.81 6.30
CA GLU A 254 0.30 -21.26 6.22
C GLU A 254 -0.57 -22.05 7.21
N ILE A 255 -0.86 -21.47 8.39
CA ILE A 255 -1.87 -21.99 9.32
C ILE A 255 -3.24 -21.46 8.87
N ALA A 256 -3.97 -22.32 8.17
CA ALA A 256 -5.33 -22.05 7.66
C ALA A 256 -6.42 -22.87 8.38
N LYS A 257 -6.12 -23.36 9.58
CA LYS A 257 -7.07 -24.09 10.43
C LYS A 257 -6.86 -23.63 11.86
N SER A 258 -7.93 -23.42 12.60
CA SER A 258 -7.86 -23.14 14.02
C SER A 258 -8.87 -24.00 14.78
N TRP A 259 -8.63 -24.10 16.08
CA TRP A 259 -9.43 -24.92 16.97
C TRP A 259 -10.55 -24.08 17.54
N LYS A 260 -11.78 -24.50 17.27
CA LYS A 260 -12.93 -23.96 17.99
C LYS A 260 -13.20 -24.84 19.18
N ILE A 261 -13.15 -24.23 20.35
CA ILE A 261 -13.51 -24.88 21.60
C ILE A 261 -14.96 -24.57 21.89
N LEU A 262 -15.78 -25.60 22.03
CA LEU A 262 -17.21 -25.47 22.26
C LEU A 262 -17.57 -25.89 23.69
N LEU A 263 -18.35 -25.05 24.35
CA LEU A 263 -19.05 -25.36 25.58
C LEU A 263 -20.51 -25.66 25.24
N VAL A 264 -20.93 -26.91 25.47
CA VAL A 264 -22.29 -27.39 25.22
C VAL A 264 -23.07 -27.32 26.52
N LYS A 265 -24.11 -26.47 26.53
CA LYS A 265 -25.03 -26.33 27.66
C LYS A 265 -26.15 -27.36 27.57
N THR A 266 -26.27 -28.25 28.55
CA THR A 266 -27.27 -29.34 28.52
C THR A 266 -28.54 -29.04 29.34
N GLY A 267 -28.57 -27.88 30.02
CA GLY A 267 -29.70 -27.39 30.80
C GLY A 267 -29.59 -27.69 32.31
N ASN A 268 -30.50 -27.12 33.10
CA ASN A 268 -30.39 -27.01 34.58
C ASN A 268 -30.41 -28.33 35.40
N GLY A 269 -30.28 -29.50 34.76
CA GLY A 269 -30.36 -30.79 35.42
C GLY A 269 -29.41 -31.83 34.87
N SER A 270 -28.44 -31.45 34.04
CA SER A 270 -27.40 -32.33 33.51
C SER A 270 -26.10 -31.55 33.35
N GLN A 271 -24.98 -32.27 33.40
CA GLN A 271 -23.63 -31.69 33.30
C GLN A 271 -23.41 -31.01 31.93
N ASP A 272 -22.67 -29.91 31.93
CA ASP A 272 -22.14 -29.31 30.73
C ASP A 272 -21.02 -30.15 30.11
N ILE A 273 -20.88 -30.05 28.79
CA ILE A 273 -19.93 -30.83 28.00
C ILE A 273 -18.97 -29.89 27.27
N GLY A 274 -17.68 -30.17 27.36
CA GLY A 274 -16.63 -29.46 26.64
C GLY A 274 -16.07 -30.28 25.49
N THR A 275 -15.85 -29.66 24.33
CA THR A 275 -15.19 -30.32 23.19
C THR A 275 -14.27 -29.37 22.45
N ALA A 276 -13.18 -29.90 21.90
CA ALA A 276 -12.38 -29.21 20.89
C ALA A 276 -12.75 -29.77 19.52
N SER A 277 -13.08 -28.90 18.57
CA SER A 277 -13.35 -29.28 17.19
C SER A 277 -12.44 -28.52 16.25
N MET A 278 -11.77 -29.24 15.35
CA MET A 278 -10.99 -28.62 14.28
C MET A 278 -11.95 -28.00 13.29
N GLN A 279 -11.94 -26.68 13.16
CA GLN A 279 -12.63 -26.02 12.07
C GLN A 279 -11.63 -25.46 11.08
N GLN A 280 -11.93 -25.68 9.81
CA GLN A 280 -11.23 -24.97 8.76
C GLN A 280 -11.72 -23.53 8.79
N ILE A 281 -10.99 -22.68 9.52
CA ILE A 281 -11.11 -21.25 9.32
C ILE A 281 -10.39 -20.94 8.02
N VAL A 282 -11.16 -20.70 6.98
CA VAL A 282 -10.63 -20.07 5.78
C VAL A 282 -10.26 -18.65 6.19
N SER A 283 -9.04 -18.44 6.68
CA SER A 283 -8.55 -17.13 7.07
C SER A 283 -8.76 -16.18 5.89
N ALA A 284 -9.24 -14.97 6.17
CA ALA A 284 -9.40 -13.97 5.13
C ALA A 284 -8.03 -13.72 4.48
N PRO A 285 -7.95 -13.65 3.15
CA PRO A 285 -6.71 -13.26 2.51
C PRO A 285 -6.35 -11.84 2.95
N ILE A 286 -5.05 -11.58 3.03
CA ILE A 286 -4.50 -10.24 3.22
C ILE A 286 -3.77 -9.82 1.96
N GLU A 287 -3.67 -8.52 1.73
CA GLU A 287 -3.00 -7.96 0.56
C GLU A 287 -2.13 -6.79 1.02
N LEU A 288 -0.97 -6.65 0.38
CA LEU A 288 -0.07 -5.52 0.56
C LEU A 288 0.07 -4.78 -0.77
N GLN A 289 -0.06 -3.46 -0.73
CA GLN A 289 0.15 -2.58 -1.88
C GLN A 289 1.24 -1.55 -1.57
N VAL A 290 2.05 -1.24 -2.57
CA VAL A 290 3.10 -0.22 -2.47
C VAL A 290 3.05 0.70 -3.68
N LYS A 291 2.82 2.00 -3.44
CA LYS A 291 3.07 3.05 -4.42
C LYS A 291 4.56 3.40 -4.39
N TRP A 292 5.25 3.19 -5.51
CA TRP A 292 6.67 3.56 -5.65
C TRP A 292 6.85 5.06 -5.91
N LEU A 293 8.09 5.55 -5.85
CA LEU A 293 8.41 6.95 -6.14
C LEU A 293 7.84 7.37 -7.50
N ASP A 294 7.33 8.59 -7.62
CA ASP A 294 6.78 9.09 -8.87
C ASP A 294 7.88 9.18 -9.97
N LYS A 295 7.46 9.08 -11.24
CA LYS A 295 8.38 9.14 -12.38
C LYS A 295 8.99 10.54 -12.47
N PRO A 296 10.32 10.68 -12.53
CA PRO A 296 10.94 11.98 -12.72
C PRO A 296 10.67 12.58 -14.11
N GLU A 297 10.80 13.89 -14.21
CA GLU A 297 10.61 14.72 -15.39
C GLU A 297 11.67 15.83 -15.34
N LEU A 298 12.69 15.68 -16.18
CA LEU A 298 13.79 16.63 -16.25
C LEU A 298 13.36 17.89 -17.01
N GLN A 299 14.01 19.01 -16.70
CA GLN A 299 13.94 20.23 -17.50
C GLN A 299 15.35 20.76 -17.69
N VAL A 300 15.62 21.28 -18.89
CA VAL A 300 16.87 21.96 -19.22
C VAL A 300 16.55 23.30 -19.89
N GLU A 301 17.25 24.34 -19.46
CA GLU A 301 17.20 25.67 -20.07
C GLU A 301 18.61 26.11 -20.45
N LYS A 302 18.80 26.49 -21.71
CA LYS A 302 20.09 26.89 -22.28
C LYS A 302 20.04 28.35 -22.73
N ASN A 303 21.06 29.11 -22.34
CA ASN A 303 21.14 30.53 -22.64
C ASN A 303 22.54 30.93 -23.09
N ALA A 304 22.63 31.80 -24.09
CA ALA A 304 23.85 32.52 -24.42
C ALA A 304 23.94 33.84 -23.60
N ASP A 305 25.15 34.30 -23.32
CA ASP A 305 25.42 35.44 -22.44
C ASP A 305 24.87 36.79 -22.93
N LYS A 306 24.71 36.98 -24.25
CA LYS A 306 24.14 38.20 -24.82
C LYS A 306 22.65 38.04 -25.08
N SER A 307 21.83 38.89 -24.45
CA SER A 307 20.37 38.90 -24.63
C SER A 307 19.92 39.11 -26.08
N GLY A 308 20.70 39.86 -26.88
CA GLY A 308 20.45 40.06 -28.31
C GLY A 308 20.83 38.87 -29.19
N LYS A 309 21.52 37.86 -28.64
CA LYS A 309 22.02 36.66 -29.33
C LYS A 309 22.84 36.97 -30.58
N THR A 310 23.57 38.08 -30.59
CA THR A 310 24.37 38.54 -31.73
C THR A 310 25.83 38.76 -31.35
N TYR A 311 26.73 38.24 -32.20
CA TYR A 311 28.17 38.18 -31.97
C TYR A 311 28.94 38.55 -33.23
N LYS A 312 30.24 38.82 -33.10
CA LYS A 312 31.15 39.10 -34.22
C LYS A 312 32.21 38.01 -34.34
N LEU A 313 32.88 37.93 -35.49
CA LEU A 313 34.04 37.07 -35.64
C LEU A 313 35.08 37.40 -34.54
N GLY A 314 35.62 36.36 -33.89
CA GLY A 314 36.57 36.50 -32.79
C GLY A 314 35.92 36.67 -31.40
N ASP A 315 34.60 36.88 -31.32
CA ASP A 315 33.90 36.88 -30.03
C ASP A 315 33.94 35.50 -29.36
N ILE A 316 33.83 35.52 -28.04
CA ILE A 316 33.62 34.33 -27.21
C ILE A 316 32.17 34.35 -26.73
N ILE A 317 31.41 33.31 -27.09
CA ILE A 317 30.08 33.07 -26.56
C ILE A 317 30.23 32.32 -25.24
N THR A 318 29.61 32.82 -24.18
CA THR A 318 29.50 32.07 -22.91
C THR A 318 28.09 31.48 -22.84
N TYR A 319 28.01 30.16 -22.70
CA TYR A 319 26.75 29.45 -22.54
C TYR A 319 26.56 29.04 -21.09
N THR A 320 25.32 29.13 -20.62
CA THR A 320 24.87 28.64 -19.32
C THR A 320 23.69 27.69 -19.53
N LEU A 321 23.73 26.54 -18.86
CA LEU A 321 22.62 25.58 -18.81
C LEU A 321 22.20 25.36 -17.39
N ASP A 322 20.89 25.36 -17.15
CA ASP A 322 20.30 24.94 -15.88
C ASP A 322 19.49 23.65 -16.10
N VAL A 323 19.84 22.61 -15.36
CA VAL A 323 19.17 21.30 -15.38
C VAL A 323 18.51 21.05 -14.02
N THR A 324 17.23 20.70 -14.06
CA THR A 324 16.38 20.51 -12.88
C THR A 324 15.47 19.28 -13.04
N GLN A 325 14.93 18.81 -11.92
CA GLN A 325 13.91 17.77 -11.87
C GLN A 325 12.59 18.38 -11.34
N GLN A 326 11.49 18.23 -12.07
CA GLN A 326 10.26 19.01 -11.87
C GLN A 326 9.23 18.37 -10.94
N ILE A 327 9.29 17.06 -10.73
CA ILE A 327 8.32 16.32 -9.92
C ILE A 327 8.74 16.27 -8.46
N GLU A 328 7.87 16.76 -7.57
CA GLU A 328 8.07 16.75 -6.11
C GLU A 328 8.31 15.32 -5.60
N LYS A 329 9.31 15.12 -4.74
CA LYS A 329 9.71 13.82 -4.14
C LYS A 329 10.16 12.74 -5.14
N ALA A 330 10.12 13.00 -6.45
CA ALA A 330 10.74 12.13 -7.43
C ALA A 330 12.24 12.36 -7.48
N ILE A 331 12.97 11.35 -7.96
CA ILE A 331 14.43 11.36 -7.98
C ILE A 331 14.88 10.88 -9.36
N ALA A 332 15.57 11.73 -10.10
CA ALA A 332 16.23 11.35 -11.35
C ALA A 332 17.60 10.72 -11.01
N LYS A 333 17.84 9.52 -11.52
CA LYS A 333 19.07 8.76 -11.24
C LYS A 333 20.05 8.82 -12.41
N ASN A 334 21.32 9.04 -12.10
CA ASN A 334 22.45 9.08 -13.05
C ASN A 334 22.22 10.06 -14.21
N VAL A 335 22.12 11.35 -13.88
CA VAL A 335 21.91 12.42 -14.87
C VAL A 335 23.17 12.60 -15.74
N VAL A 336 22.98 12.56 -17.06
CA VAL A 336 24.01 12.77 -18.07
C VAL A 336 23.61 13.95 -18.96
N ILE A 337 24.50 14.93 -19.07
CA ILE A 337 24.32 16.13 -19.90
C ILE A 337 25.28 16.03 -21.07
N THR A 338 24.76 16.05 -22.29
CA THR A 338 25.56 16.06 -23.53
C THR A 338 25.19 17.27 -24.36
N ASP A 339 26.20 18.01 -24.80
CA ASP A 339 26.01 19.26 -25.52
C ASP A 339 26.92 19.25 -26.76
N THR A 340 26.38 19.70 -27.89
CA THR A 340 27.08 19.72 -29.17
C THR A 340 26.77 20.99 -29.93
N ILE A 341 27.83 21.72 -30.29
CA ILE A 341 27.70 22.83 -31.23
C ILE A 341 27.64 22.24 -32.64
N LEU A 342 26.48 22.38 -33.29
CA LEU A 342 26.16 21.75 -34.58
C LEU A 342 26.78 22.50 -35.77
N THR A 343 27.07 23.79 -35.60
CA THR A 343 27.68 24.62 -36.64
C THR A 343 29.21 24.53 -36.59
N GLU A 344 29.84 24.26 -37.73
CA GLU A 344 31.31 24.32 -37.88
C GLU A 344 31.83 25.78 -37.86
N GLY A 345 33.15 25.97 -37.80
CA GLY A 345 33.76 27.32 -37.80
C GLY A 345 33.86 27.99 -36.41
N VAL A 346 33.46 27.26 -35.37
CA VAL A 346 33.62 27.65 -33.96
C VAL A 346 34.44 26.61 -33.20
N LYS A 347 34.96 27.00 -32.03
CA LYS A 347 35.81 26.13 -31.20
C LYS A 347 35.41 26.19 -29.73
N LEU A 348 34.92 25.06 -29.22
CA LEU A 348 34.68 24.86 -27.79
C LEU A 348 36.00 24.99 -27.00
N GLN A 349 36.01 25.85 -25.98
CA GLN A 349 37.15 26.02 -25.08
C GLN A 349 37.15 24.88 -24.05
N LYS A 350 37.90 23.81 -24.33
CA LYS A 350 37.89 22.56 -23.53
C LYS A 350 37.97 22.75 -22.01
N ASN A 351 38.80 23.68 -21.53
CA ASN A 351 39.01 23.90 -20.09
C ASN A 351 37.98 24.86 -19.46
N SER A 352 37.02 25.35 -20.24
CA SER A 352 35.95 26.23 -19.76
C SER A 352 34.72 25.49 -19.24
N VAL A 353 34.56 24.20 -19.59
CA VAL A 353 33.39 23.40 -19.20
C VAL A 353 33.43 23.12 -17.70
N ILE A 354 32.49 23.70 -16.97
CA ILE A 354 32.39 23.63 -15.51
C ILE A 354 30.99 23.19 -15.14
N LEU A 355 30.89 22.21 -14.23
CA LEU A 355 29.63 21.82 -13.59
C LEU A 355 29.56 22.43 -12.19
N LEU A 356 28.45 23.09 -11.89
CA LEU A 356 28.14 23.74 -10.61
C LEU A 356 26.92 23.09 -9.96
N ASN A 357 26.91 23.09 -8.62
CA ASN A 357 25.74 22.71 -7.81
C ASN A 357 24.75 23.88 -7.65
N GLU A 358 23.70 23.67 -6.86
CA GLU A 358 22.67 24.68 -6.59
C GLU A 358 23.18 25.94 -5.90
N ASN A 359 24.34 25.87 -5.24
CA ASN A 359 25.00 27.00 -4.57
C ASN A 359 25.99 27.74 -5.47
N GLY A 360 26.12 27.33 -6.74
CA GLY A 360 27.11 27.89 -7.68
C GLY A 360 28.54 27.43 -7.42
N GLU A 361 28.73 26.36 -6.65
CA GLU A 361 30.05 25.80 -6.34
C GLU A 361 30.40 24.69 -7.33
N LYS A 362 31.68 24.62 -7.74
CA LYS A 362 32.15 23.57 -8.64
C LYS A 362 32.03 22.20 -8.01
N ILE A 363 31.47 21.24 -8.74
CA ILE A 363 31.42 19.84 -8.33
C ILE A 363 32.77 19.18 -8.70
N PRO A 364 33.63 18.84 -7.72
CA PRO A 364 35.01 18.43 -8.00
C PRO A 364 35.12 17.04 -8.63
N ASP A 365 34.15 16.15 -8.36
CA ASP A 365 34.15 14.75 -8.83
C ASP A 365 33.39 14.55 -10.15
N ALA A 366 32.99 15.65 -10.83
CA ALA A 366 32.28 15.59 -12.09
C ALA A 366 33.15 14.94 -13.18
N LYS A 367 32.63 13.89 -13.83
CA LYS A 367 33.31 13.25 -14.96
C LYS A 367 32.93 13.98 -16.25
N ILE A 368 33.82 14.86 -16.70
CA ILE A 368 33.64 15.67 -17.92
C ILE A 368 34.54 15.13 -19.03
N THR A 369 33.94 14.80 -20.17
CA THR A 369 34.66 14.41 -21.39
C THR A 369 34.38 15.41 -22.50
N VAL A 370 35.41 15.96 -23.12
CA VAL A 370 35.29 16.92 -24.24
C VAL A 370 35.91 16.32 -25.49
N GLN A 371 35.15 16.31 -26.59
CA GLN A 371 35.56 15.79 -27.89
C GLN A 371 35.13 16.76 -28.99
N GLY A 372 36.10 17.45 -29.59
CA GLY A 372 35.82 18.48 -30.61
C GLY A 372 34.93 19.60 -30.05
N ASN A 373 33.80 19.84 -30.70
CA ASN A 373 32.77 20.80 -30.31
C ASN A 373 31.62 20.17 -29.52
N SER A 374 31.90 19.06 -28.83
CA SER A 374 30.93 18.38 -27.96
C SER A 374 31.55 18.08 -26.60
N TYR A 375 30.71 18.05 -25.57
CA TYR A 375 31.06 17.53 -24.26
C TYR A 375 29.96 16.65 -23.67
N THR A 376 30.36 15.76 -22.76
CA THR A 376 29.48 14.92 -21.94
C THR A 376 29.87 15.03 -20.48
N ILE A 377 28.89 15.25 -19.60
CA ILE A 377 29.05 15.34 -18.14
C ILE A 377 28.18 14.28 -17.49
N HIS A 378 28.78 13.44 -16.64
CA HIS A 378 28.03 12.68 -15.65
C HIS A 378 27.88 13.55 -14.39
N ALA A 379 26.72 14.18 -14.24
CA ALA A 379 26.54 15.30 -13.31
C ALA A 379 26.44 14.86 -11.83
N GLY A 380 25.85 13.69 -11.61
CA GLY A 380 25.74 13.08 -10.30
C GLY A 380 24.82 11.86 -10.31
N GLU A 381 24.78 11.17 -9.19
CA GLU A 381 24.01 9.92 -9.06
C GLU A 381 22.52 10.19 -8.85
N PHE A 382 22.14 11.28 -8.17
CA PHE A 382 20.75 11.61 -7.87
C PHE A 382 20.50 13.10 -7.98
N LEU A 383 19.44 13.47 -8.71
CA LEU A 383 18.88 14.82 -8.77
C LEU A 383 17.45 14.78 -8.23
N GLU A 384 17.23 15.48 -7.12
CA GLU A 384 15.97 15.46 -6.38
C GLU A 384 14.97 16.52 -6.88
N GLY A 385 13.71 16.34 -6.50
CA GLY A 385 12.62 17.25 -6.87
C GLY A 385 12.78 18.68 -6.37
N PRO A 386 11.89 19.59 -6.81
CA PRO A 386 12.00 21.03 -6.58
C PRO A 386 12.07 21.44 -5.10
N GLU A 387 11.49 20.63 -4.20
CA GLU A 387 11.51 20.88 -2.75
C GLU A 387 12.91 20.87 -2.14
N SER A 388 13.87 20.22 -2.82
CA SER A 388 15.27 20.19 -2.38
C SER A 388 16.06 21.43 -2.79
N GLY A 389 15.60 22.16 -3.81
CA GLY A 389 16.34 23.23 -4.48
C GLY A 389 17.54 22.75 -5.31
N GLN A 390 17.78 21.43 -5.43
CA GLN A 390 18.90 20.90 -6.21
C GLN A 390 18.76 21.23 -7.69
N LYS A 391 19.89 21.61 -8.30
CA LYS A 391 20.03 21.80 -9.73
C LYS A 391 21.47 21.58 -10.15
N TYR A 392 21.66 21.34 -11.43
CA TYR A 392 22.98 21.40 -12.05
C TYR A 392 23.06 22.60 -12.96
N THR A 393 24.11 23.39 -12.82
CA THR A 393 24.41 24.49 -13.75
C THR A 393 25.69 24.17 -14.51
N VAL A 394 25.66 24.24 -15.85
CA VAL A 394 26.85 24.06 -16.69
C VAL A 394 27.22 25.40 -17.32
N GLU A 395 28.46 25.81 -17.17
CA GLU A 395 29.02 26.99 -17.84
C GLU A 395 30.17 26.58 -18.75
N TYR A 396 30.22 27.14 -19.97
CA TYR A 396 31.34 26.95 -20.90
C TYR A 396 31.41 28.06 -21.95
N GLN A 397 32.53 28.09 -22.67
CA GLN A 397 32.86 29.12 -23.65
C GLN A 397 33.15 28.52 -25.03
N VAL A 398 32.67 29.20 -26.07
CA VAL A 398 32.87 28.84 -27.47
C VAL A 398 33.43 30.05 -28.22
N ALA A 399 34.57 29.90 -28.88
CA ALA A 399 35.18 30.98 -29.67
C ALA A 399 34.72 30.89 -31.13
N ILE A 400 34.36 32.03 -31.71
CA ILE A 400 34.01 32.14 -33.14
C ILE A 400 35.32 32.36 -33.92
N THR A 401 35.72 31.38 -34.72
CA THR A 401 37.09 31.34 -35.27
C THR A 401 37.17 31.46 -36.78
N ASP A 402 36.09 31.22 -37.51
CA ASP A 402 36.10 31.11 -38.97
C ASP A 402 35.19 32.15 -39.62
N GLU A 403 35.69 32.84 -40.65
CA GLU A 403 34.90 33.83 -41.41
C GLU A 403 33.66 33.22 -42.07
N SER A 404 33.66 31.91 -42.34
CA SER A 404 32.53 31.22 -42.97
C SER A 404 31.23 31.23 -42.16
N VAL A 405 31.27 31.59 -40.87
CA VAL A 405 30.07 31.74 -40.05
C VAL A 405 29.51 33.16 -40.02
N ILE A 406 30.20 34.14 -40.61
CA ILE A 406 29.69 35.50 -40.74
C ILE A 406 28.37 35.49 -41.54
N GLY A 407 27.36 36.19 -41.02
CA GLY A 407 26.01 36.22 -41.58
C GLY A 407 25.19 34.94 -41.36
N LYS A 408 25.75 33.93 -40.67
CA LYS A 408 25.07 32.66 -40.35
C LYS A 408 24.68 32.57 -38.88
N GLU A 409 23.87 31.55 -38.60
CA GLU A 409 23.47 31.14 -37.27
C GLU A 409 24.37 30.01 -36.75
N ILE A 410 24.83 30.14 -35.51
CA ILE A 410 25.50 29.09 -34.75
C ILE A 410 24.42 28.37 -33.94
N GLU A 411 24.19 27.10 -34.24
CA GLU A 411 23.24 26.25 -33.54
C GLU A 411 23.95 25.40 -32.49
N ASN A 412 23.43 25.39 -31.29
CA ASN A 412 24.00 24.66 -30.17
C ASN A 412 22.92 23.87 -29.41
N GLU A 413 23.03 22.55 -29.40
CA GLU A 413 22.01 21.65 -28.87
C GLU A 413 22.50 20.92 -27.62
N VAL A 414 21.67 20.89 -26.58
CA VAL A 414 21.87 20.04 -25.40
C VAL A 414 20.84 18.92 -25.37
N VAL A 415 21.28 17.75 -24.92
CA VAL A 415 20.47 16.59 -24.58
C VAL A 415 20.80 16.19 -23.14
N VAL A 416 19.77 16.04 -22.31
CA VAL A 416 19.89 15.56 -20.93
C VAL A 416 19.12 14.26 -20.79
N CYS A 417 19.77 13.25 -20.24
CA CYS A 417 19.18 11.93 -19.99
C CYS A 417 19.37 11.53 -18.52
N SER A 418 18.51 10.64 -18.03
CA SER A 418 18.71 9.91 -16.77
C SER A 418 18.23 8.46 -16.95
N GLU A 419 18.51 7.59 -15.99
CA GLU A 419 18.11 6.17 -16.07
C GLU A 419 16.59 5.97 -16.04
N ASN A 420 15.85 6.90 -15.44
CA ASN A 420 14.43 6.73 -15.12
C ASN A 420 13.53 7.92 -15.53
N ALA A 421 14.04 8.89 -16.28
CA ALA A 421 13.25 9.95 -16.91
C ALA A 421 13.38 9.89 -18.45
N GLU A 422 12.44 10.52 -19.15
CA GLU A 422 12.59 10.75 -20.59
C GLU A 422 13.73 11.73 -20.87
N GLU A 423 14.34 11.60 -22.05
CA GLU A 423 15.33 12.58 -22.49
C GLU A 423 14.68 13.94 -22.75
N VAL A 424 15.39 15.01 -22.40
CA VAL A 424 14.99 16.40 -22.70
C VAL A 424 16.07 17.09 -23.51
N LYS A 425 15.63 18.00 -24.39
CA LYS A 425 16.52 18.72 -25.30
C LYS A 425 16.20 20.19 -25.25
N ASP A 426 17.24 21.00 -25.42
CA ASP A 426 17.09 22.42 -25.66
C ASP A 426 18.10 22.87 -26.72
N ARG A 427 17.74 23.88 -27.49
CA ARG A 427 18.56 24.38 -28.60
C ARG A 427 18.65 25.89 -28.50
N GLU A 428 19.88 26.36 -28.49
CA GLU A 428 20.19 27.78 -28.47
C GLU A 428 20.87 28.19 -29.77
N THR A 429 20.33 29.22 -30.42
CA THR A 429 20.83 29.74 -31.70
C THR A 429 21.27 31.19 -31.55
N VAL A 430 22.48 31.50 -32.03
CA VAL A 430 23.04 32.86 -32.02
C VAL A 430 23.49 33.27 -33.42
N LYS A 431 23.44 34.57 -33.74
CA LYS A 431 23.80 35.14 -35.05
C LYS A 431 25.19 35.75 -35.03
N VAL A 432 25.93 35.58 -36.12
CA VAL A 432 27.20 36.30 -36.35
C VAL A 432 26.94 37.47 -37.30
N GLU A 433 27.14 38.69 -36.80
CA GLU A 433 26.97 39.93 -37.57
C GLU A 433 27.96 39.99 -38.74
N GLU A 434 27.46 40.47 -39.88
CA GLU A 434 28.32 40.97 -40.95
C GLU A 434 28.94 42.30 -40.50
N GLU A 435 30.24 42.46 -40.68
CA GLU A 435 30.84 43.79 -40.52
C GLU A 435 30.23 44.73 -41.57
N PRO A 436 29.82 45.96 -41.18
CA PRO A 436 29.30 46.91 -42.15
C PRO A 436 30.37 47.17 -43.20
N LYS A 437 30.07 46.86 -44.47
CA LYS A 437 30.90 47.28 -45.59
C LYS A 437 31.09 48.80 -45.49
N PRO A 438 32.34 49.33 -45.61
CA PRO A 438 32.55 50.76 -45.60
C PRO A 438 31.68 51.41 -46.68
N GLU A 439 30.92 52.44 -46.31
CA GLU A 439 30.11 53.20 -47.26
C GLU A 439 31.00 53.71 -48.40
N PRO A 440 30.63 53.51 -49.68
CA PRO A 440 31.32 54.14 -50.79
C PRO A 440 31.24 55.67 -50.62
N GLY A 441 32.39 56.34 -50.51
CA GLY A 441 32.45 57.79 -50.40
C GLY A 441 31.69 58.50 -51.53
N GLU A 442 30.90 59.51 -51.16
CA GLU A 442 30.05 60.30 -52.05
C GLU A 442 30.80 60.88 -53.27
N PRO A 443 30.31 60.68 -54.51
CA PRO A 443 30.75 61.47 -55.65
C PRO A 443 30.13 62.87 -55.64
N LYS A 444 30.94 63.88 -55.98
CA LYS A 444 30.54 65.29 -56.15
C LYS A 444 29.41 65.46 -57.18
N VAL A 445 28.52 66.39 -56.83
CA VAL A 445 27.40 66.97 -57.59
C VAL A 445 27.87 67.67 -58.87
N GLU A 446 27.21 67.38 -59.99
CA GLU A 446 26.95 68.33 -61.09
C GLU A 446 25.48 68.23 -61.53
N GLU A 447 24.91 69.38 -61.89
CA GLU A 447 23.49 69.75 -62.01
C GLU A 447 22.99 69.64 -63.50
N PRO A 448 21.74 70.02 -63.90
CA PRO A 448 20.75 69.04 -64.39
C PRO A 448 20.15 69.27 -65.80
N THR A 449 19.41 68.24 -66.28
CA THR A 449 18.19 68.25 -67.17
C THR A 449 18.29 68.68 -68.65
N PRO A 450 17.31 68.37 -69.55
CA PRO A 450 16.07 67.58 -69.41
C PRO A 450 15.68 66.64 -70.59
N GLU A 451 14.56 65.93 -70.37
CA GLU A 451 13.40 65.74 -71.28
C GLU A 451 13.02 64.33 -71.78
N GLU A 452 11.81 63.95 -71.34
CA GLU A 452 10.89 62.89 -71.78
C GLU A 452 10.34 63.18 -73.22
N PRO A 453 9.67 62.25 -73.96
CA PRO A 453 8.39 61.67 -73.52
C PRO A 453 7.97 60.26 -74.02
N LYS A 454 7.16 59.61 -73.15
CA LYS A 454 5.91 58.79 -73.29
C LYS A 454 5.52 57.95 -74.54
N VAL A 455 4.61 56.99 -74.22
CA VAL A 455 3.52 56.32 -75.00
C VAL A 455 3.86 54.84 -75.32
N GLU A 456 3.06 53.78 -75.12
CA GLU A 456 1.71 53.49 -74.56
C GLU A 456 1.48 51.94 -74.60
N GLU A 457 0.47 51.49 -73.85
CA GLU A 457 -0.14 50.16 -73.62
C GLU A 457 0.18 48.94 -74.52
N SER A 458 0.13 47.72 -73.93
CA SER A 458 -1.01 46.78 -74.12
C SER A 458 -0.87 45.45 -73.36
N LYS A 459 -2.05 44.87 -73.08
CA LYS A 459 -2.37 43.70 -72.24
C LYS A 459 -2.99 42.62 -73.14
N VAL A 460 -2.54 41.36 -73.09
CA VAL A 460 -3.28 40.20 -73.64
C VAL A 460 -2.99 38.91 -72.85
N GLU A 461 -4.04 38.11 -72.75
CA GLU A 461 -4.32 36.90 -71.95
C GLU A 461 -3.59 35.60 -72.35
N GLU A 462 -3.76 34.58 -71.49
CA GLU A 462 -3.40 33.16 -71.59
C GLU A 462 -3.88 32.44 -72.88
N PRO A 463 -3.46 31.19 -73.11
CA PRO A 463 -4.42 30.12 -72.78
C PRO A 463 -3.85 28.82 -72.19
N LYS A 464 -4.84 28.05 -71.74
CA LYS A 464 -4.96 26.78 -71.01
C LYS A 464 -4.99 25.55 -71.94
N VAL A 465 -4.50 24.39 -71.48
CA VAL A 465 -4.91 23.01 -71.88
C VAL A 465 -4.53 22.09 -70.70
N GLU A 466 -5.41 21.53 -69.86
CA GLU A 466 -6.48 20.51 -70.00
C GLU A 466 -6.01 19.03 -69.95
N GLU A 467 -6.72 18.28 -69.11
CA GLU A 467 -6.56 16.90 -68.58
C GLU A 467 -6.89 15.79 -69.61
N PRO A 468 -6.67 14.49 -69.33
CA PRO A 468 -7.73 13.64 -68.71
C PRO A 468 -7.18 12.53 -67.75
N GLN A 469 -7.77 12.18 -66.60
CA GLN A 469 -9.10 11.68 -66.19
C GLN A 469 -9.29 10.13 -66.11
N ILE A 470 -9.31 9.63 -64.85
CA ILE A 470 -10.20 8.62 -64.16
C ILE A 470 -10.37 7.19 -64.77
N PRO A 471 -11.13 6.20 -64.18
CA PRO A 471 -11.94 6.10 -62.93
C PRO A 471 -11.70 4.79 -62.12
N VAL A 472 -12.30 4.49 -60.95
CA VAL A 472 -13.71 4.14 -60.63
C VAL A 472 -13.73 3.86 -59.11
N THR A 473 -14.37 4.67 -58.25
CA THR A 473 -15.76 4.62 -57.69
C THR A 473 -16.16 3.47 -56.73
N PRO A 474 -17.12 3.75 -55.80
CA PRO A 474 -17.43 3.00 -54.57
C PRO A 474 -18.84 2.35 -54.58
N ALA A 475 -19.24 1.65 -53.49
CA ALA A 475 -20.60 1.65 -52.87
C ALA A 475 -20.74 0.53 -51.80
N VAL A 476 -21.17 0.78 -50.56
CA VAL A 476 -22.53 0.93 -49.93
C VAL A 476 -23.32 -0.38 -49.72
N THR A 477 -24.03 -0.44 -48.56
CA THR A 477 -25.24 -1.22 -48.16
C THR A 477 -25.01 -2.57 -47.43
N SER A 478 -25.80 -3.08 -46.48
CA SER A 478 -27.06 -2.68 -45.80
C SER A 478 -27.40 -3.66 -44.64
N ALA A 479 -27.92 -3.12 -43.53
CA ALA A 479 -29.07 -3.48 -42.67
C ALA A 479 -29.52 -4.93 -42.26
N LYS A 480 -30.16 -4.96 -41.07
CA LYS A 480 -31.22 -5.86 -40.50
C LYS A 480 -30.74 -7.22 -39.94
N SER A 481 -31.29 -7.84 -38.87
CA SER A 481 -32.46 -7.62 -38.00
C SER A 481 -32.58 -8.75 -36.93
N LEU A 482 -33.06 -8.42 -35.72
CA LEU A 482 -33.93 -9.17 -34.76
C LEU A 482 -33.57 -10.60 -34.25
N LYS A 483 -33.53 -10.80 -32.92
CA LYS A 483 -34.64 -11.33 -32.07
C LYS A 483 -34.21 -11.58 -30.60
N ALA A 484 -35.20 -11.45 -29.72
CA ALA A 484 -35.14 -11.51 -28.26
C ALA A 484 -35.22 -12.93 -27.66
N SER A 485 -34.81 -13.08 -26.39
CA SER A 485 -35.41 -13.99 -25.41
C SER A 485 -35.17 -13.51 -23.97
N THR A 486 -36.25 -13.42 -23.21
CA THR A 486 -36.44 -13.12 -21.77
C THR A 486 -36.00 -14.27 -20.83
N VAL A 487 -35.65 -13.96 -19.57
CA VAL A 487 -36.28 -14.41 -18.30
C VAL A 487 -35.45 -13.96 -17.05
N LYS A 488 -36.17 -13.78 -15.93
CA LYS A 488 -35.93 -13.02 -14.69
C LYS A 488 -35.14 -13.74 -13.58
N THR A 489 -34.50 -12.95 -12.68
CA THR A 489 -34.40 -13.04 -11.18
C THR A 489 -33.25 -12.12 -10.75
N GLY A 490 -33.18 -11.36 -9.65
CA GLY A 490 -34.00 -11.04 -8.49
C GLY A 490 -33.21 -9.99 -7.68
N ASP A 491 -33.90 -9.12 -6.94
CA ASP A 491 -33.39 -7.90 -6.29
C ASP A 491 -32.26 -8.09 -5.25
N VAL A 492 -31.20 -7.28 -5.32
CA VAL A 492 -30.31 -6.95 -4.18
C VAL A 492 -29.98 -5.44 -4.09
N ALA A 493 -30.43 -4.60 -5.02
CA ALA A 493 -30.09 -3.17 -5.01
C ALA A 493 -31.02 -2.28 -4.15
N ASN A 494 -32.12 -2.83 -3.61
CA ASN A 494 -33.18 -2.00 -3.00
C ASN A 494 -33.12 -1.90 -1.46
N ILE A 495 -32.25 -2.64 -0.77
CA ILE A 495 -32.19 -2.63 0.70
C ILE A 495 -31.33 -1.46 1.19
N THR A 496 -30.21 -1.16 0.53
CA THR A 496 -29.31 -0.06 0.89
C THR A 496 -30.00 1.31 0.72
N GLY A 497 -30.84 1.46 -0.30
CA GLY A 497 -31.63 2.68 -0.53
C GLY A 497 -32.73 2.90 0.52
N ILE A 498 -33.42 1.85 0.95
CA ILE A 498 -34.47 1.93 1.98
C ILE A 498 -33.87 2.26 3.35
N ILE A 499 -32.70 1.71 3.69
CA ILE A 499 -31.98 2.02 4.94
C ILE A 499 -31.55 3.49 4.96
N LEU A 500 -31.06 4.04 3.84
CA LEU A 500 -30.64 5.44 3.75
C LEU A 500 -31.83 6.41 3.85
N ILE A 501 -32.99 6.05 3.28
CA ILE A 501 -34.23 6.82 3.40
C ILE A 501 -34.77 6.79 4.85
N LEU A 502 -34.67 5.65 5.54
CA LEU A 502 -35.07 5.53 6.95
C LEU A 502 -34.17 6.36 7.87
N ILE A 503 -32.85 6.36 7.66
CA ILE A 503 -31.89 7.17 8.42
C ILE A 503 -32.15 8.67 8.19
N LEU A 504 -32.42 9.08 6.94
CA LEU A 504 -32.78 10.46 6.62
C LEU A 504 -34.15 10.85 7.22
N SER A 505 -35.12 9.94 7.30
CA SER A 505 -36.42 10.22 7.93
C SER A 505 -36.31 10.46 9.44
N CYS A 506 -35.44 9.72 10.14
CA CYS A 506 -35.23 9.87 11.58
C CYS A 506 -34.56 11.21 11.93
N THR A 507 -33.63 11.69 11.11
CA THR A 507 -32.96 12.99 11.34
C THR A 507 -33.91 14.18 11.15
N VAL A 508 -34.84 14.10 10.19
CA VAL A 508 -35.88 15.11 9.96
C VAL A 508 -36.90 15.17 11.11
N ILE A 509 -37.25 14.03 11.72
CA ILE A 509 -38.17 13.98 12.87
C ILE A 509 -37.52 14.62 14.11
N VAL A 510 -36.22 14.41 14.33
CA VAL A 510 -35.48 15.00 15.46
C VAL A 510 -35.29 16.52 15.28
N LEU A 511 -35.03 16.99 14.06
CA LEU A 511 -34.99 18.43 13.74
C LEU A 511 -36.37 19.10 13.91
N CYS A 512 -37.45 18.43 13.49
CA CYS A 512 -38.82 18.93 13.72
C CYS A 512 -39.19 18.97 15.21
N GLY A 513 -38.77 17.98 16.00
CA GLY A 513 -39.02 17.92 17.45
C GLY A 513 -38.30 19.02 18.22
N THR A 514 -37.03 19.26 17.90
CA THR A 514 -36.20 20.31 18.53
C THR A 514 -36.69 21.72 18.17
N MET A 515 -37.12 21.95 16.93
CA MET A 515 -37.73 23.23 16.52
C MET A 515 -39.08 23.50 17.21
N ASN A 516 -39.90 22.46 17.46
CA ASN A 516 -41.15 22.60 18.20
C ASN A 516 -40.93 22.88 19.70
N ALA A 517 -39.92 22.26 20.31
CA ALA A 517 -39.51 22.55 21.68
C ALA A 517 -39.01 24.00 21.83
N TRP A 518 -38.24 24.49 20.86
CA TRP A 518 -37.76 25.87 20.81
C TRP A 518 -38.90 26.89 20.62
N ARG A 519 -39.90 26.58 19.77
CA ARG A 519 -41.10 27.42 19.60
C ARG A 519 -41.96 27.48 20.86
N LYS A 520 -42.08 26.38 21.62
CA LYS A 520 -42.79 26.35 22.92
C LYS A 520 -42.05 27.14 24.00
N ALA A 521 -40.72 27.01 24.08
CA ALA A 521 -39.90 27.77 25.04
C ALA A 521 -39.96 29.29 24.78
N LYS A 522 -39.97 29.71 23.50
CA LYS A 522 -40.06 31.14 23.13
C LYS A 522 -41.45 31.75 23.37
N LYS A 523 -42.52 30.93 23.40
CA LYS A 523 -43.90 31.38 23.75
C LYS A 523 -44.09 31.57 25.25
N HIS A 524 -43.41 30.77 26.09
CA HIS A 524 -43.44 30.93 27.56
C HIS A 524 -42.68 32.17 28.04
N HIS A 525 -41.61 32.58 27.34
CA HIS A 525 -40.84 33.77 27.68
C HIS A 525 -41.48 35.11 27.29
N LYS A 526 -42.61 35.10 26.57
CA LYS A 526 -43.33 36.33 26.15
C LYS A 526 -44.59 36.62 26.99
N LYS A 527 -44.83 35.83 28.04
CA LYS A 527 -45.99 35.98 28.96
C LYS A 527 -45.59 36.18 30.43
N HIS A 528 -44.33 36.51 30.69
CA HIS A 528 -43.84 37.01 31.97
C HIS A 528 -43.07 38.31 31.75
#